data_AF-A0A5Q2FFK2-F1
#
_entry.id   AF-A0A5Q2FFK2-F1
#
_cell.length_a   1.000
_cell.length_b   1.000
_cell.length_c   1.000
_cell.angle_alpha   90.00
_cell.angle_beta   90.00
_cell.angle_gamma   90.00
#
_symmetry.space_group_name_H-M   'P 1'
#
loop_
_entity.id
_entity.type
_entity.pdbx_description
1 polymer ?
#
loop_
_entity_poly.entity_id
_entity_poly.type
_entity_poly.pdbx_seq_one_letter_code
_entity_poly.pdbx_strand_id
1 'polypeptide(L)'
;MPESVFHRVVEWLRAGYPQGIPENDYIALYSILHRTLTKEEIETIVRRIAERKNPGHPVSEDEVREMIRRVVQEEPEPEDVRRVSARLAAGGWPLAGPPPR
;
A
#
# COMPACT_ATOMS: atom_id res chain seq x y z
N MET A 1 -11.70 14.64 -3.27
CA MET A 1 -10.47 14.64 -4.08
C MET A 1 -9.59 13.44 -3.69
N PRO A 2 -9.64 12.32 -4.44
CA PRO A 2 -8.84 11.11 -4.17
C PRO A 2 -7.32 11.33 -4.36
N GLU A 3 -6.91 12.36 -5.11
CA GLU A 3 -5.50 12.70 -5.33
C GLU A 3 -4.71 12.97 -4.03
N SER A 4 -5.37 13.55 -3.01
CA SER A 4 -4.74 13.89 -1.74
C SER A 4 -4.44 12.67 -0.85
N VAL A 5 -5.12 11.55 -1.07
CA VAL A 5 -4.87 10.31 -0.31
C VAL A 5 -3.73 9.55 -0.96
N PHE A 6 -3.75 9.39 -2.28
CA PHE A 6 -2.65 8.78 -3.03
C PHE A 6 -1.32 9.48 -2.76
N HIS A 7 -1.27 10.81 -2.83
CA HIS A 7 -0.03 11.55 -2.61
C HIS A 7 0.52 11.33 -1.20
N ARG A 8 -0.36 11.39 -0.18
CA ARG A 8 0.05 11.09 1.20
C ARG A 8 0.56 9.66 1.36
N VAL A 9 -0.10 8.67 0.76
CA VAL A 9 0.38 7.28 0.78
C VAL A 9 1.76 7.16 0.15
N VAL A 10 2.00 7.78 -0.99
CA VAL A 10 3.33 7.77 -1.62
C VAL A 10 4.38 8.44 -0.76
N GLU A 11 4.07 9.56 -0.10
CA GLU A 11 4.98 10.24 0.81
C GLU A 11 5.36 9.33 1.99
N TRP A 12 4.39 8.66 2.61
CA TRP A 12 4.62 7.70 3.69
C TRP A 12 5.43 6.49 3.22
N LEU A 13 5.12 5.94 2.04
CA LEU A 13 5.87 4.83 1.46
C LEU A 13 7.30 5.26 1.16
N ARG A 14 7.53 6.46 0.64
CA ARG A 14 8.89 6.98 0.41
C ARG A 14 9.66 7.18 1.71
N ALA A 15 9.01 7.65 2.76
CA ALA A 15 9.63 7.85 4.06
C ALA A 15 9.93 6.51 4.77
N GLY A 16 9.02 5.53 4.71
CA GLY A 16 9.19 4.22 5.34
C GLY A 16 10.00 3.21 4.51
N TYR A 17 10.05 3.40 3.18
CA TYR A 17 10.71 2.53 2.19
C TYR A 17 11.52 3.34 1.17
N PRO A 18 12.59 4.03 1.61
CA PRO A 18 13.40 4.86 0.72
C PRO A 18 14.11 4.03 -0.37
N GLN A 19 14.40 2.77 -0.09
CA GLN A 19 15.05 1.82 -1.01
C GLN A 19 14.04 0.97 -1.81
N GLY A 20 12.74 1.23 -1.65
CA GLY A 20 11.68 0.38 -2.18
C GLY A 20 11.13 -0.61 -1.14
N ILE A 21 9.96 -1.16 -1.45
CA ILE A 21 9.20 -2.03 -0.55
C ILE A 21 9.60 -3.49 -0.82
N PRO A 22 10.08 -4.23 0.19
CA PRO A 22 10.38 -5.66 0.10
C PRO A 22 9.13 -6.48 -0.20
N GLU A 23 9.29 -7.60 -0.89
CA GLU A 23 8.16 -8.47 -1.27
C GLU A 23 7.43 -9.03 -0.05
N ASN A 24 8.15 -9.40 1.01
CA ASN A 24 7.58 -9.85 2.29
C ASN A 24 6.74 -8.77 2.99
N ASP A 25 7.02 -7.49 2.72
CA ASP A 25 6.25 -6.39 3.31
C ASP A 25 4.98 -6.06 2.51
N TYR A 26 4.79 -6.62 1.31
CA TYR A 26 3.61 -6.31 0.47
C TYR A 26 2.30 -6.74 1.11
N ILE A 27 2.27 -7.93 1.70
CA ILE A 27 1.06 -8.48 2.32
C ILE A 27 0.70 -7.65 3.55
N ALA A 28 1.67 -7.45 4.45
CA ALA A 28 1.50 -6.62 5.64
C ALA A 28 1.08 -5.19 5.29
N LEU A 29 1.71 -4.58 4.28
CA LEU A 29 1.38 -3.24 3.81
C LEU A 29 -0.05 -3.16 3.29
N TYR A 30 -0.44 -4.10 2.43
CA TYR A 30 -1.80 -4.15 1.90
C TYR A 30 -2.83 -4.29 3.02
N SER A 31 -2.63 -5.19 3.98
CA SER A 31 -3.57 -5.40 5.09
C SER A 31 -3.75 -4.15 5.95
N ILE A 32 -2.68 -3.37 6.15
CA ILE A 32 -2.75 -2.10 6.89
C ILE A 32 -3.53 -1.05 6.07
N LEU A 33 -3.19 -0.88 4.79
CA LEU A 33 -3.86 0.08 3.93
C LEU A 33 -5.35 -0.26 3.76
N HIS A 34 -5.70 -1.54 3.60
CA HIS A 34 -7.07 -2.02 3.35
C HIS A 34 -8.00 -1.80 4.53
N ARG A 35 -7.48 -1.66 5.76
CA ARG A 35 -8.28 -1.29 6.93
C ARG A 35 -8.73 0.16 6.92
N THR A 36 -8.12 1.00 6.10
CA THR A 36 -8.19 2.46 6.21
C THR A 36 -8.63 3.15 4.93
N LEU A 37 -8.35 2.53 3.79
CA LEU A 37 -8.63 3.06 2.46
C LEU A 37 -9.79 2.29 1.85
N THR A 38 -10.54 2.96 0.98
CA THR A 38 -11.54 2.25 0.18
C THR A 38 -10.86 1.35 -0.84
N LYS A 39 -11.60 0.35 -1.32
CA LYS A 39 -11.12 -0.55 -2.37
C LYS A 39 -10.61 0.21 -3.61
N GLU A 40 -11.33 1.26 -4.02
CA GLU A 40 -10.97 2.10 -5.18
C GLU A 40 -9.65 2.88 -4.95
N GLU A 41 -9.44 3.37 -3.72
CA GLU A 41 -8.19 4.05 -3.35
C GLU A 41 -7.01 3.07 -3.38
N ILE A 42 -7.21 1.84 -2.91
CA ILE A 42 -6.21 0.78 -2.98
C ILE A 42 -5.91 0.36 -4.42
N GLU A 43 -6.93 0.13 -5.25
CA GLU A 43 -6.75 -0.19 -6.67
C GLU A 43 -5.91 0.89 -7.36
N THR A 44 -6.19 2.17 -7.07
CA THR A 44 -5.41 3.30 -7.58
C THR A 44 -3.95 3.28 -7.11
N ILE A 45 -3.71 3.00 -5.83
CA ILE A 45 -2.36 2.96 -5.25
C ILE A 45 -1.55 1.80 -5.84
N VAL A 46 -2.11 0.59 -5.85
CA VAL A 46 -1.46 -0.61 -6.40
C VAL A 46 -1.10 -0.39 -7.86
N ARG A 47 -2.02 0.16 -8.66
CA ARG A 47 -1.76 0.52 -10.07
C ARG A 47 -0.56 1.43 -10.20
N ARG A 48 -0.55 2.57 -9.50
CA ARG A 48 0.53 3.55 -9.59
C ARG A 48 1.87 3.01 -9.09
N ILE A 49 1.88 2.14 -8.07
CA ILE A 49 3.11 1.48 -7.59
C ILE A 49 3.64 0.54 -8.67
N ALA A 50 2.78 -0.28 -9.27
CA ALA A 50 3.16 -1.21 -10.32
C ALA A 50 3.64 -0.48 -11.59
N GLU A 51 2.96 0.59 -12.01
CA GLU A 51 3.39 1.47 -13.11
C GLU A 51 4.77 2.11 -12.86
N ARG A 52 5.09 2.44 -11.60
CA ARG A 52 6.41 2.95 -11.23
C ARG A 52 7.49 1.89 -11.17
N LYS A 53 7.14 0.66 -10.75
CA LYS A 53 8.07 -0.47 -10.71
C LYS A 53 8.48 -0.88 -12.13
N ASN A 54 7.56 -0.80 -13.08
CA ASN A 54 7.79 -1.18 -14.47
C ASN A 54 7.41 -0.03 -15.44
N PRO A 55 8.25 1.01 -15.54
CA PRO A 55 7.96 2.16 -16.38
C PRO A 55 7.81 1.73 -17.85
N GLY A 56 6.67 2.03 -18.46
CA GLY A 56 6.34 1.65 -19.83
C GLY A 56 5.44 0.41 -19.96
N HIS A 57 5.11 -0.26 -18.86
CA HIS A 57 4.12 -1.34 -18.85
C HIS A 57 2.80 -0.84 -18.25
N PRO A 58 1.78 -0.53 -19.06
CA PRO A 58 0.48 -0.13 -18.54
C PRO A 58 -0.13 -1.30 -17.77
N VAL A 59 -0.38 -1.08 -16.48
CA VAL A 59 -0.96 -2.11 -15.61
C VAL A 59 -2.48 -2.06 -15.77
N SER A 60 -3.06 -3.16 -16.22
CA SER A 60 -4.51 -3.25 -16.44
C SER A 60 -5.27 -3.36 -15.11
N GLU A 61 -6.54 -2.95 -15.08
CA GLU A 61 -7.39 -3.09 -13.89
C GLU A 61 -7.51 -4.55 -13.43
N ASP A 62 -7.54 -5.49 -14.38
CA ASP A 62 -7.60 -6.92 -14.07
C ASP A 62 -6.32 -7.41 -13.37
N GLU A 63 -5.15 -6.93 -13.81
CA GLU A 63 -3.87 -7.22 -13.16
C GLU A 63 -3.81 -6.67 -11.73
N VAL A 64 -4.26 -5.42 -11.53
CA VAL A 64 -4.35 -4.82 -10.19
C VAL A 64 -5.26 -5.66 -9.29
N ARG A 65 -6.43 -6.05 -9.79
CA ARG A 65 -7.37 -6.89 -9.06
C ARG A 65 -6.79 -8.25 -8.74
N GLU A 66 -6.01 -8.84 -9.65
CA GLU A 66 -5.31 -10.10 -9.41
C GLU A 66 -4.23 -9.96 -8.34
N MET A 67 -3.41 -8.91 -8.40
CA MET A 67 -2.41 -8.60 -7.35
C MET A 67 -3.09 -8.46 -5.98
N ILE A 68 -4.18 -7.71 -5.92
CA ILE A 68 -4.97 -7.55 -4.69
C ILE A 68 -5.51 -8.91 -4.21
N ARG A 69 -6.11 -9.71 -5.09
CA ARG A 69 -6.65 -11.03 -4.74
C ARG A 69 -5.59 -11.99 -4.22
N ARG A 70 -4.40 -11.98 -4.81
CA ARG A 70 -3.26 -12.79 -4.33
C ARG A 70 -2.89 -12.37 -2.92
N VAL A 71 -2.73 -11.07 -2.71
CA VAL A 71 -2.35 -10.54 -1.40
C VAL A 71 -3.43 -10.73 -0.33
N VAL A 72 -4.72 -10.66 -0.68
CA VAL A 72 -5.84 -10.90 0.26
C VAL A 72 -5.92 -12.37 0.70
N GLN A 73 -5.51 -13.31 -0.16
CA GLN A 73 -5.53 -14.73 0.17
C GLN A 73 -4.38 -15.15 1.09
N GLU A 74 -3.33 -14.34 1.17
CA GLU A 74 -2.21 -14.59 2.05
C GLU A 74 -2.37 -13.82 3.37
N GLU A 75 -2.22 -14.53 4.49
CA GLU A 75 -2.22 -13.88 5.80
C GLU A 75 -0.83 -13.31 6.09
N PRO A 76 -0.71 -12.02 6.44
CA PRO A 76 0.58 -11.45 6.80
C PRO A 76 1.03 -12.01 8.15
N GLU A 77 2.33 -12.25 8.30
CA GLU A 77 2.85 -12.62 9.61
C GLU A 77 2.73 -11.43 10.58
N PRO A 78 2.42 -11.68 11.86
CA PRO A 78 2.26 -10.62 12.85
C PRO A 78 3.54 -9.78 13.02
N GLU A 79 4.72 -10.37 12.78
CA GLU A 79 5.99 -9.66 12.81
C GLU A 79 6.13 -8.68 11.64
N ASP A 80 5.72 -9.08 10.43
CA ASP A 80 5.72 -8.21 9.26
C ASP A 80 4.76 -7.05 9.45
N VAL A 81 3.53 -7.30 9.94
CA VAL A 81 2.56 -6.24 10.24
C VAL A 81 3.14 -5.23 11.21
N ARG A 82 3.83 -5.66 12.27
CA ARG A 82 4.44 -4.76 13.26
C ARG A 82 5.58 -3.95 12.65
N ARG A 83 6.44 -4.59 11.85
CA ARG A 83 7.57 -3.93 11.16
C ARG A 83 7.09 -2.89 10.16
N VAL A 84 6.15 -3.25 9.29
CA VAL A 84 5.56 -2.33 8.31
C VAL A 84 4.84 -1.19 9.01
N SER A 85 4.05 -1.49 10.05
CA SER A 85 3.38 -0.47 10.86
C SER A 85 4.38 0.52 11.46
N ALA A 86 5.47 0.05 12.06
CA ALA A 86 6.50 0.91 12.62
C ALA A 86 7.17 1.81 11.56
N ARG A 87 7.45 1.28 10.37
CA ARG A 87 8.01 2.06 9.25
C ARG A 87 7.04 3.10 8.73
N LEU A 88 5.77 2.74 8.59
CA LEU A 88 4.72 3.68 8.18
C LEU A 88 4.54 4.78 9.22
N ALA A 89 4.55 4.43 10.52
CA ALA A 89 4.46 5.40 11.61
C ALA A 89 5.65 6.37 11.63
N ALA A 90 6.87 5.88 11.39
CA ALA A 90 8.05 6.71 11.21
C ALA A 90 7.92 7.67 10.02
N GLY A 91 7.20 7.25 8.97
CA GLY A 91 6.82 8.10 7.85
C GLY A 91 5.68 9.07 8.11
N GLY A 92 4.98 8.99 9.26
CA GLY A 92 3.86 9.85 9.61
C GLY A 92 2.47 9.27 9.29
N TRP A 93 2.36 7.97 9.06
CA TRP A 93 1.05 7.30 8.91
C TRP A 93 0.35 7.12 10.26
N PRO A 94 -0.93 7.50 10.39
CA PRO A 94 -1.70 7.22 11.58
C PRO A 94 -1.98 5.71 11.70
N LEU A 95 -1.37 5.07 12.70
CA LEU A 95 -1.53 3.63 13.00
C LEU A 95 -2.97 3.21 13.33
N ALA A 96 -3.81 4.17 13.74
CA ALA A 96 -5.25 3.99 13.96
C ALA A 96 -6.08 4.14 12.67
N GLY A 97 -5.43 4.39 11.54
CA GLY A 97 -6.05 4.90 10.33
C GLY A 97 -6.26 6.42 10.36
N PRO A 98 -6.34 7.08 9.19
CA PRO A 98 -6.85 8.45 9.12
C PRO A 98 -8.26 8.48 9.72
N PRO A 99 -8.66 9.57 10.40
CA PRO A 99 -10.02 9.69 10.92
C PRO A 99 -11.02 9.43 9.79
N PRO A 100 -12.13 8.72 10.07
CA PRO A 100 -13.18 8.52 9.08
C PRO A 100 -13.59 9.90 8.54
N ARG A 101 -13.68 10.02 7.20
CA ARG A 101 -14.20 11.23 6.55
C ARG A 101 -15.66 11.44 6.91
#